data_AF-A0AAU2KL35-F1
#
_entry.id   AF-A0AAU2KL35-F1
#
_cell.length_a   1.000
_cell.length_b   1.000
_cell.length_c   1.000
_cell.angle_alpha   90.00
_cell.angle_beta   90.00
_cell.angle_gamma   90.00
#
_symmetry.space_group_name_H-M   'P 1'
#
loop_
_entity.id
_entity.type
_entity.pdbx_description
1 polymer ?
#
loop_
_entity_poly.entity_id
_entity_poly.type
_entity_poly.pdbx_seq_one_letter_code
_entity_poly.pdbx_strand_id
1 'polypeptide(L)'
;MAVHALTDDRHAGAKHVLTGPQVLTRAEQVHTIGEAIGRPTRFEKVPVQVARQQMLADGRPPALVEALLASAETRSESNLITSTVEEITGATARTFRLWAEEHADDFR
;
A
#
# COMPACT_ATOMS: atom_id res chain seq x y z
N MET A 1 -2.49 -0.49 19.30
CA MET A 1 -3.22 0.23 18.23
C MET A 1 -4.53 -0.45 17.83
N ALA A 2 -4.55 -1.75 17.50
CA ALA A 2 -5.81 -2.48 17.25
C ALA A 2 -6.70 -2.62 18.51
N VAL A 3 -6.12 -2.51 19.71
CA VAL A 3 -6.82 -2.64 21.00
C VAL A 3 -7.98 -1.63 21.11
N HIS A 4 -7.78 -0.33 20.84
CA HIS A 4 -8.85 0.67 20.99
C HIS A 4 -10.09 0.36 20.13
N ALA A 5 -9.91 -0.02 18.87
CA ALA A 5 -11.01 -0.40 18.00
C ALA A 5 -11.74 -1.67 18.46
N LEU A 6 -11.04 -2.58 19.15
CA LEU A 6 -11.58 -3.86 19.64
C LEU A 6 -12.14 -3.79 21.06
N THR A 7 -11.77 -2.79 21.85
CA THR A 7 -12.14 -2.66 23.26
C THR A 7 -13.11 -1.51 23.54
N ASP A 8 -13.43 -0.69 22.53
CA ASP A 8 -14.35 0.43 22.66
C ASP A 8 -15.60 0.19 21.82
N ASP A 9 -16.74 0.03 22.50
CA ASP A 9 -18.04 -0.24 21.90
C ASP A 9 -18.48 0.84 20.90
N ARG A 10 -17.87 2.04 20.92
CA ARG A 10 -18.14 3.11 19.95
C ARG A 10 -17.80 2.74 18.51
N HIS A 11 -16.99 1.71 18.28
CA HIS A 11 -16.65 1.20 16.95
C HIS A 11 -17.52 0.03 16.49
N ALA A 12 -18.44 -0.46 17.33
CA ALA A 12 -19.32 -1.57 16.99
C ALA A 12 -20.21 -1.22 15.79
N GLY A 13 -20.09 -1.99 14.70
CA GLY A 13 -20.84 -1.77 13.46
C GLY A 13 -20.36 -0.60 12.60
N ALA A 14 -19.32 0.12 13.01
CA ALA A 14 -18.77 1.24 12.25
C ALA A 14 -17.95 0.75 11.04
N LYS A 15 -17.98 1.54 9.96
CA LYS A 15 -17.10 1.36 8.79
C LYS A 15 -16.08 2.49 8.76
N HIS A 16 -14.81 2.15 8.94
CA HIS A 16 -13.71 3.11 8.94
C HIS A 16 -12.92 3.02 7.64
N VAL A 17 -12.76 4.16 6.96
CA VAL A 17 -11.85 4.27 5.81
C VAL A 17 -10.49 4.69 6.36
N LEU A 18 -9.50 3.80 6.27
CA LEU A 18 -8.16 4.06 6.75
C LEU A 18 -7.23 4.38 5.59
N THR A 19 -6.49 5.48 5.70
CA THR A 19 -5.47 5.89 4.75
C THR A 19 -4.19 6.28 5.49
N GLY A 20 -3.07 6.31 4.75
CA GLY A 20 -1.84 6.93 5.23
C GLY A 20 -1.95 8.46 5.22
N PRO A 21 -0.96 9.16 5.80
CA PRO A 21 -1.00 10.62 5.91
C PRO A 21 -0.70 11.35 4.59
N GLN A 22 -0.41 10.62 3.51
CA GLN A 22 0.10 11.16 2.25
C GLN A 22 -0.45 10.37 1.06
N VAL A 23 -0.76 11.09 -0.02
CA VAL A 23 -1.01 10.49 -1.35
C VAL A 23 0.33 10.30 -2.02
N LEU A 24 0.62 9.06 -2.46
CA LEU A 24 1.86 8.71 -3.15
C LEU A 24 1.56 7.90 -4.40
N THR A 25 2.14 8.32 -5.52
CA THR A 25 2.21 7.55 -6.75
C THR A 25 3.06 6.29 -6.56
N ARG A 26 2.92 5.32 -7.47
CA ARG A 26 3.78 4.13 -7.48
C ARG A 26 5.26 4.47 -7.66
N ALA A 27 5.55 5.52 -8.43
CA ALA A 27 6.91 5.99 -8.63
C ALA A 27 7.52 6.57 -7.35
N GLU A 28 6.76 7.39 -6.61
CA GLU A 28 7.21 7.93 -5.32
C GLU A 28 7.40 6.84 -4.26
N GLN A 29 6.52 5.84 -4.22
CA GLN A 29 6.70 4.69 -3.32
C GLN A 29 7.99 3.92 -3.63
N VAL A 30 8.22 3.59 -4.91
CA VAL A 30 9.46 2.91 -5.35
C VAL A 30 10.70 3.75 -5.03
N HIS A 31 10.62 5.06 -5.27
CA HIS A 31 11.70 5.99 -4.95
C HIS A 31 12.00 6.01 -3.44
N THR A 32 10.96 6.08 -2.61
CA THR A 32 11.09 6.07 -1.13
C THR A 32 11.73 4.78 -0.62
N ILE A 33 11.40 3.62 -1.20
CA ILE A 33 12.09 2.36 -0.89
C ILE A 33 13.58 2.46 -1.29
N GLY A 34 13.88 3.04 -2.46
CA GLY A 34 15.25 3.30 -2.91
C GLY A 34 16.06 4.16 -1.94
N GLU A 35 15.45 5.24 -1.42
CA GLU A 35 16.05 6.07 -0.37
C GLU A 35 16.38 5.23 0.87
N ALA A 36 15.42 4.41 1.34
CA ALA A 36 15.57 3.59 2.55
C ALA A 36 16.68 2.53 2.44
N ILE A 37 16.88 1.95 1.25
CA ILE A 37 17.96 0.96 1.02
C ILE A 37 19.25 1.59 0.50
N GLY A 38 19.30 2.91 0.30
CA GLY A 38 20.47 3.62 -0.23
C GLY A 38 20.80 3.29 -1.70
N ARG A 39 19.80 2.90 -2.51
CA ARG A 39 19.98 2.54 -3.92
C ARG A 39 19.03 3.32 -4.83
N PRO A 40 19.49 3.92 -5.93
CA PRO A 40 18.60 4.53 -6.90
C PRO A 40 17.64 3.51 -7.52
N THR A 41 16.35 3.72 -7.37
CA THR A 41 15.28 2.89 -7.93
C THR A 41 14.40 3.71 -8.87
N ARG A 42 13.77 3.02 -9.84
CA ARG A 42 12.83 3.64 -10.77
C ARG A 42 11.63 2.73 -11.00
N PHE A 43 10.47 3.34 -11.20
CA PHE A 43 9.26 2.63 -11.55
C PHE A 43 9.07 2.66 -13.07
N GLU A 44 8.95 1.48 -13.68
CA GLU A 44 8.63 1.33 -15.10
C GLU A 44 7.35 0.51 -15.26
N LYS A 45 6.45 0.98 -16.13
CA LYS A 45 5.26 0.22 -16.51
C LYS A 45 5.68 -0.87 -17.49
N VAL A 46 5.32 -2.12 -17.20
CA VAL A 46 5.50 -3.24 -18.12
C VAL A 46 4.20 -3.53 -18.88
N PRO A 47 4.27 -4.12 -20.09
CA PRO A 47 3.07 -4.57 -20.79
C PRO A 47 2.28 -5.58 -19.96
N VAL A 48 0.95 -5.47 -19.99
CA VAL A 48 0.04 -6.35 -19.22
C VAL A 48 0.27 -7.84 -19.50
N GLN A 49 0.69 -8.18 -20.72
CA GLN A 49 1.00 -9.55 -21.12
C GLN A 49 2.26 -10.10 -20.43
N VAL A 50 3.28 -9.24 -20.27
CA VAL A 50 4.51 -9.59 -19.56
C VAL A 50 4.20 -9.75 -18.06
N ALA A 51 3.44 -8.83 -17.47
CA ALA A 51 3.02 -8.93 -16.08
C ALA A 51 2.22 -10.23 -15.82
N ARG A 52 1.27 -10.57 -16.70
CA ARG A 52 0.50 -11.83 -16.59
C ARG A 52 1.40 -13.05 -16.57
N GLN A 53 2.33 -13.15 -17.52
CA GLN A 53 3.24 -14.30 -17.61
C GLN A 53 4.12 -14.43 -16.38
N GLN A 54 4.69 -13.33 -15.89
CA GLN A 54 5.50 -13.30 -14.67
C GLN A 54 4.69 -13.74 -13.45
N MET A 55 3.50 -13.17 -13.24
CA MET A 55 2.67 -13.49 -12.08
C MET A 55 2.20 -14.95 -12.05
N LEU A 56 1.94 -15.56 -13.22
CA LEU A 56 1.65 -16.99 -13.32
C LEU A 56 2.89 -17.85 -13.05
N ALA A 57 4.06 -17.44 -13.56
CA ALA A 57 5.33 -18.13 -13.29
C ALA A 57 5.70 -18.08 -11.80
N ASP A 58 5.34 -17.02 -11.08
CA ASP A 58 5.48 -16.89 -9.63
C ASP A 58 4.52 -17.83 -8.84
N GLY A 59 3.68 -18.61 -9.52
CA GLY A 59 2.75 -19.55 -8.89
C GLY A 59 1.47 -18.90 -8.36
N ARG A 60 1.15 -17.66 -8.75
CA ARG A 60 -0.10 -17.02 -8.31
C ARG A 60 -1.31 -17.66 -8.97
N PRO A 61 -2.43 -17.84 -8.25
CA PRO A 61 -3.65 -18.38 -8.83
C PRO A 61 -4.16 -17.55 -10.02
N PRO A 62 -4.58 -18.15 -11.14
CA PRO A 62 -5.01 -17.41 -12.33
C PRO A 62 -6.10 -16.36 -12.07
N ALA A 63 -7.08 -16.68 -11.22
CA ALA A 63 -8.14 -15.74 -10.85
C ALA A 63 -7.60 -14.49 -10.13
N LEU A 64 -6.56 -14.65 -9.30
CA LEU A 64 -5.89 -13.53 -8.64
C LEU A 64 -5.13 -12.68 -9.66
N VAL A 65 -4.46 -13.31 -10.63
CA VAL A 65 -3.74 -12.60 -11.70
C VAL A 65 -4.71 -11.72 -12.49
N GLU A 66 -5.81 -12.28 -13.01
CA GLU A 66 -6.76 -11.48 -13.79
C GLU A 66 -7.40 -10.36 -12.96
N ALA A 67 -7.71 -10.59 -11.68
CA ALA A 67 -8.24 -9.55 -10.80
C ALA A 67 -7.24 -8.40 -10.59
N LEU A 68 -5.95 -8.71 -10.41
CA LEU A 68 -4.91 -7.70 -10.23
C LEU A 68 -4.66 -6.89 -11.50
N LEU A 69 -4.67 -7.53 -12.68
CA LEU A 69 -4.49 -6.85 -13.96
C LEU A 69 -5.69 -5.94 -14.27
N ALA A 70 -6.92 -6.45 -14.14
CA ALA A 70 -8.14 -5.65 -14.33
C ALA A 70 -8.18 -4.45 -13.37
N SER A 71 -7.80 -4.65 -12.11
CA SER A 71 -7.71 -3.57 -11.14
C SER A 71 -6.64 -2.54 -11.52
N ALA A 72 -5.49 -2.96 -12.06
CA ALA A 72 -4.43 -2.03 -12.45
C ALA A 72 -4.82 -1.12 -13.62
N GLU A 73 -5.68 -1.60 -14.53
CA GLU A 73 -6.18 -0.82 -15.68
C GLU A 73 -7.26 0.19 -15.30
N THR A 74 -8.06 -0.13 -14.29
CA THR A 74 -9.28 0.63 -13.92
C THR A 74 -9.15 1.46 -12.66
N ARG A 75 -8.10 1.24 -11.85
CA ARG A 75 -7.91 1.94 -10.59
C ARG A 75 -7.56 3.41 -10.85
N SER A 76 -8.48 4.30 -10.48
CA SER A 76 -8.23 5.73 -10.42
C SER A 76 -7.17 6.06 -9.37
N GLU A 77 -6.51 7.21 -9.53
CA GLU A 77 -5.62 7.73 -8.50
C GLU A 77 -6.39 7.93 -7.20
N SER A 78 -5.84 7.43 -6.09
CA SER A 78 -6.39 7.70 -4.77
C SER A 78 -5.83 9.03 -4.27
N ASN A 79 -6.70 10.03 -4.18
CA ASN A 79 -6.42 11.35 -3.64
C ASN A 79 -6.98 11.56 -2.23
N LEU A 80 -7.53 10.50 -1.62
CA LEU A 80 -8.15 10.55 -0.30
C LEU A 80 -7.11 10.41 0.81
N ILE A 81 -7.12 11.36 1.75
CA ILE A 81 -6.43 11.30 3.04
C ILE A 81 -7.50 11.46 4.12
N THR A 82 -7.40 10.67 5.19
CA THR A 82 -8.37 10.61 6.29
C THR A 82 -7.67 10.77 7.64
N SER A 83 -8.29 11.44 8.60
CA SER A 83 -7.86 11.51 10.01
C SER A 83 -8.22 10.26 10.82
N THR A 84 -8.90 9.27 10.22
CA THR A 84 -9.53 8.15 10.94
C THR A 84 -8.55 7.30 11.75
N VAL A 85 -7.29 7.18 11.34
CA VAL A 85 -6.27 6.49 12.16
C VAL A 85 -6.03 7.23 13.47
N GLU A 86 -5.90 8.56 13.41
CA GLU A 86 -5.69 9.41 14.59
C GLU A 86 -6.92 9.42 15.49
N GLU A 87 -8.12 9.53 14.91
CA GLU A 87 -9.39 9.50 15.66
C GLU A 87 -9.58 8.21 16.46
N ILE A 88 -9.17 7.07 15.90
CA ILE A 88 -9.33 5.75 16.54
C ILE A 88 -8.22 5.47 17.54
N THR A 89 -6.98 5.88 17.23
CA THR A 89 -5.79 5.40 17.95
C THR A 89 -5.09 6.45 18.80
N GLY A 90 -5.46 7.72 18.65
CA GLY A 90 -4.81 8.87 19.29
C GLY A 90 -3.43 9.20 18.72
N ALA A 91 -2.98 8.52 17.66
CA ALA A 91 -1.70 8.72 17.02
C ALA A 91 -1.88 8.92 15.51
N THR A 92 -1.09 9.81 14.93
CA THR A 92 -1.11 10.06 13.48
C THR A 92 -0.74 8.79 12.70
N ALA A 93 -1.32 8.67 11.50
CA ALA A 93 -0.98 7.57 10.60
C ALA A 93 0.52 7.60 10.25
N ARG A 94 1.15 6.42 10.26
CA ARG A 94 2.56 6.28 9.87
C ARG A 94 2.75 6.61 8.39
N THR A 95 3.85 7.30 8.09
CA THR A 95 4.23 7.61 6.71
C THR A 95 4.76 6.37 6.00
N PHE A 96 4.69 6.39 4.66
CA PHE A 96 5.29 5.32 3.85
C PHE A 96 6.82 5.29 3.98
N ARG A 97 7.46 6.46 4.22
CA ARG A 97 8.90 6.54 4.48
C ARG A 97 9.30 5.76 5.74
N LEU A 98 8.60 5.98 6.85
CA LEU A 98 8.89 5.25 8.08
C LEU A 98 8.72 3.74 7.87
N TRP A 99 7.65 3.33 7.18
CA TRP A 99 7.45 1.92 6.82
C TRP A 99 8.62 1.39 5.96
N ALA A 100 9.07 2.15 4.95
CA ALA A 100 10.17 1.72 4.08
C ALA A 100 11.50 1.60 4.84
N GLU A 101 11.77 2.48 5.81
CA GLU A 101 12.93 2.40 6.70
C GLU A 101 12.87 1.18 7.63
N GLU A 102 11.72 0.93 8.25
CA GLU A 102 11.48 -0.22 9.14
C GLU A 102 11.58 -1.56 8.39
N HIS A 103 11.27 -1.58 7.10
CA HIS A 103 11.28 -2.77 6.23
C HIS A 103 12.45 -2.82 5.24
N ALA A 104 13.48 -1.97 5.40
CA ALA A 104 14.56 -1.86 4.43
C ALA A 104 15.28 -3.20 4.15
N ASP A 105 15.39 -4.07 5.15
CA ASP A 105 16.03 -5.39 5.02
C ASP A 105 15.27 -6.36 4.10
N ASP A 106 13.95 -6.18 3.92
CA ASP A 106 13.14 -7.00 3.00
C ASP A 106 13.50 -6.73 1.51
N PHE A 107 14.23 -5.65 1.25
CA PHE A 107 14.53 -5.13 -0.10
C PHE A 107 16.04 -5.03 -0.42
N ARG A 108 16.92 -5.42 0.51
CA ARG A 108 18.39 -5.43 0.28
C ARG A 108 18.80 -6.61 -0.59
#